data_AF-B4CWN8-F1
#
_entry.id   AF-B4CWN8-F1
#
_cell.length_a   1.000
_cell.length_b   1.000
_cell.length_c   1.000
_cell.angle_alpha   90.00
_cell.angle_beta   90.00
_cell.angle_gamma   90.00
#
_symmetry.space_group_name_H-M   'P 1'
#
loop_
_entity.id
_entity.type
_entity.pdbx_description
1 polymer ?
#
loop_
_entity_poly.entity_id
_entity_poly.type
_entity_poly.pdbx_seq_one_letter_code
_entity_poly.pdbx_strand_id
1 'polypeptide(L)'
;MKYLPLLFAVVIGCTAVPVTTFAKDRRDDWGDYSKHVKEDVKALEDHYDQVKARVKDQAQGDRRLWSGLHDIKSNIDGIVDDQKSGRYEGLRSRVQQANDDLSRLQAQMEHNNNRRGGYYRRD
;
A
#
# COMPACT_ATOMS: atom_id res chain seq x y z
N MET A 1 -11.85 34.24 73.63
CA MET A 1 -10.79 35.20 73.23
C MET A 1 -9.67 34.41 72.56
N LYS A 2 -9.45 34.67 71.26
CA LYS A 2 -8.17 35.15 70.68
C LYS A 2 -7.21 34.07 70.14
N TYR A 3 -7.17 34.06 68.80
CA TYR A 3 -6.07 33.85 67.84
C TYR A 3 -5.44 32.47 67.56
N LEU A 4 -5.71 32.05 66.31
CA LEU A 4 -4.84 31.42 65.31
C LEU A 4 -3.34 31.80 65.42
N PRO A 5 -2.42 30.90 65.01
CA PRO A 5 -1.90 30.95 63.63
C PRO A 5 -1.82 29.54 62.98
N LEU A 6 -2.37 29.37 61.78
CA LEU A 6 -1.64 29.40 60.50
C LEU A 6 -0.44 28.43 60.45
N LEU A 7 -0.72 27.17 60.12
CA LEU A 7 0.24 26.27 59.50
C LEU A 7 -0.28 25.88 58.11
N PHE A 8 0.41 26.39 57.09
CA PHE A 8 0.23 26.04 55.70
C PHE A 8 0.62 24.57 55.48
N ALA A 9 -0.35 23.68 55.33
CA ALA A 9 -0.13 22.35 54.79
C ALA A 9 -0.30 22.40 53.26
N VAL A 10 0.79 22.75 52.57
CA VAL A 10 0.94 22.49 51.14
C VAL A 10 1.26 21.01 50.99
N VAL A 11 0.23 20.18 50.80
CA VAL A 11 0.41 18.82 50.29
C VAL A 11 -0.12 18.82 48.86
N ILE A 12 0.84 19.02 47.97
CA ILE A 12 0.71 18.97 46.53
C ILE A 12 0.11 17.63 46.13
N GLY A 13 -0.99 17.68 45.39
CA GLY A 13 -1.48 16.56 44.63
C GLY A 13 -0.42 16.11 43.63
N CYS A 14 0.04 14.87 43.78
CA CYS A 14 0.59 14.11 42.68
C CYS A 14 -0.13 12.78 42.69
N THR A 15 -1.20 12.76 41.91
CA THR A 15 -1.77 11.57 41.30
C THR A 15 -0.66 10.57 41.00
N ALA A 16 -0.80 9.35 41.52
CA ALA A 16 -0.01 8.21 41.10
C ALA A 16 -0.21 8.04 39.59
N VAL A 17 0.67 8.63 38.80
CA VAL A 17 0.79 8.33 37.37
C VAL A 17 1.36 6.92 37.32
N PRO A 18 0.65 5.91 36.79
CA PRO A 18 1.25 4.61 36.59
C PRO A 18 2.38 4.76 35.57
N VAL A 19 3.61 4.59 36.04
CA VAL A 19 4.82 4.44 35.23
C VAL A 19 4.78 3.06 34.57
N THR A 20 3.85 2.82 33.63
CA THR A 20 3.81 1.57 32.85
C THR A 20 3.09 1.72 31.50
N THR A 21 3.37 2.74 30.69
CA THR A 21 2.76 2.80 29.34
C THR A 21 3.61 3.49 28.29
N PHE A 22 4.87 3.07 28.11
CA PHE A 22 5.65 3.53 26.94
C PHE A 22 6.46 2.42 26.23
N ALA A 23 6.22 1.15 26.55
CA ALA A 23 6.88 0.02 25.89
C ALA A 23 5.95 -0.87 25.04
N LYS A 24 4.66 -0.52 24.94
CA LYS A 24 3.65 -1.32 24.22
C LYS A 24 3.26 -0.74 22.86
N ASP A 25 3.36 0.57 22.68
CA ASP A 25 2.86 1.28 21.48
C ASP A 25 3.56 0.89 20.17
N ARG A 26 4.89 0.72 20.18
CA ARG A 26 5.62 0.44 18.93
C ARG A 26 5.35 -0.94 18.34
N ARG A 27 4.86 -1.89 19.13
CA ARG A 27 4.55 -3.25 18.63
C ARG A 27 3.22 -3.30 17.91
N ASP A 28 2.25 -2.49 18.34
CA ASP A 28 0.94 -2.41 17.71
C ASP A 28 1.02 -1.64 16.37
N ASP A 29 1.77 -0.52 16.32
CA ASP A 29 2.03 0.24 15.09
C ASP A 29 2.71 -0.61 13.99
N TRP A 30 3.69 -1.43 14.37
CA TRP A 30 4.39 -2.33 13.45
C TRP A 30 3.50 -3.49 12.98
N GLY A 31 2.61 -3.98 13.85
CA GLY A 31 1.63 -5.01 13.52
C GLY A 31 0.63 -4.53 12.47
N ASP A 32 0.08 -3.33 12.67
CA ASP A 32 -0.86 -2.72 11.73
C ASP A 32 -0.17 -2.32 10.42
N TYR A 33 1.03 -1.74 10.46
CA TYR A 33 1.78 -1.42 9.24
C TYR A 33 2.10 -2.67 8.41
N SER A 34 2.56 -3.75 9.03
CA SER A 34 2.83 -5.03 8.35
C SER A 34 1.56 -5.62 7.73
N LYS A 35 0.42 -5.49 8.41
CA LYS A 35 -0.87 -5.98 7.91
C LYS A 35 -1.35 -5.18 6.69
N HIS A 36 -1.31 -3.85 6.77
CA HIS A 36 -1.71 -2.99 5.65
C HIS A 36 -0.82 -3.21 4.42
N VAL A 37 0.48 -3.36 4.63
CA VAL A 37 1.39 -3.61 3.50
C VAL A 37 1.15 -4.98 2.86
N LYS A 38 0.79 -6.01 3.64
CA LYS A 38 0.38 -7.31 3.09
C LYS A 38 -0.91 -7.21 2.26
N GLU A 39 -1.88 -6.42 2.73
CA GLU A 39 -3.12 -6.16 2.01
C GLU A 39 -2.85 -5.41 0.70
N ASP A 40 -2.00 -4.38 0.74
CA ASP A 40 -1.58 -3.60 -0.44
C ASP A 40 -0.87 -4.47 -1.49
N VAL A 41 0.05 -5.34 -1.06
CA VAL A 41 0.76 -6.27 -1.96
C VAL A 41 -0.20 -7.28 -2.58
N LYS A 42 -1.12 -7.83 -1.78
CA LYS A 42 -2.14 -8.75 -2.30
C LYS A 42 -3.05 -8.08 -3.34
N ALA A 43 -3.50 -6.85 -3.06
CA ALA A 43 -4.31 -6.08 -4.00
C ALA A 43 -3.56 -5.78 -5.30
N LEU A 44 -2.24 -5.53 -5.23
CA LEU A 44 -1.38 -5.37 -6.39
C LEU A 44 -1.28 -6.65 -7.23
N GLU A 45 -1.14 -7.82 -6.59
CA GLU A 45 -1.16 -9.12 -7.29
C GLU A 45 -2.49 -9.38 -7.98
N ASP A 46 -3.61 -9.12 -7.28
CA ASP A 46 -4.97 -9.26 -7.85
C ASP A 46 -5.18 -8.32 -9.05
N HIS A 47 -4.69 -7.08 -8.96
CA HIS A 47 -4.74 -6.12 -10.06
C HIS A 47 -3.91 -6.59 -11.26
N TYR A 48 -2.70 -7.10 -11.02
CA TYR A 48 -1.85 -7.68 -12.07
C TYR A 48 -2.56 -8.82 -12.81
N ASP A 49 -3.19 -9.74 -12.08
CA ASP A 49 -3.90 -10.87 -12.70
C ASP A 49 -5.09 -10.43 -13.53
N GLN A 50 -5.82 -9.39 -13.10
CA GLN A 50 -6.89 -8.78 -13.90
C GLN A 50 -6.35 -8.15 -15.19
N VAL A 51 -5.23 -7.41 -15.12
CA VAL A 51 -4.58 -6.82 -16.30
C VAL A 51 -4.09 -7.91 -17.24
N LYS A 52 -3.49 -8.97 -16.71
CA LYS A 52 -3.02 -10.12 -17.49
C LYS A 52 -4.15 -10.83 -18.21
N ALA A 53 -5.28 -11.06 -17.55
CA ALA A 53 -6.46 -11.63 -18.19
C ALA A 53 -6.95 -10.72 -19.34
N ARG A 54 -7.01 -9.40 -19.12
CA ARG A 54 -7.37 -8.44 -20.19
C ARG A 54 -6.38 -8.43 -21.35
N VAL A 55 -5.06 -8.46 -21.11
CA VAL A 55 -4.05 -8.55 -22.19
C VAL A 55 -4.24 -9.85 -22.98
N LYS A 56 -4.51 -10.96 -22.28
CA LYS A 56 -4.76 -12.25 -22.94
C LYS A 56 -5.99 -12.20 -23.84
N ASP A 57 -7.08 -11.60 -23.37
CA ASP A 57 -8.35 -11.59 -24.10
C ASP A 57 -8.41 -10.51 -25.20
N GLN A 58 -7.84 -9.33 -24.97
CA GLN A 58 -7.97 -8.17 -25.86
C GLN A 58 -6.72 -7.93 -26.73
N ALA A 59 -5.56 -8.41 -26.30
CA ALA A 59 -4.27 -8.10 -26.91
C ALA A 59 -3.38 -9.36 -27.09
N GLN A 60 -4.00 -10.52 -27.35
CA GLN A 60 -3.34 -11.84 -27.46
C GLN A 60 -2.09 -11.86 -28.37
N GLY A 61 -1.98 -10.94 -29.33
CA GLY A 61 -0.84 -10.82 -30.26
C GLY A 61 0.11 -9.63 -30.02
N ASP A 62 -0.12 -8.78 -29.02
CA ASP A 62 0.71 -7.59 -28.78
C ASP A 62 1.90 -7.91 -27.87
N ARG A 63 3.04 -8.24 -28.49
CA ARG A 63 4.28 -8.54 -27.76
C ARG A 63 4.75 -7.41 -26.84
N ARG A 64 4.40 -6.15 -27.14
CA ARG A 64 4.82 -5.00 -26.31
C ARG A 64 4.08 -5.00 -24.98
N LEU A 65 2.79 -5.29 -25.00
CA LEU A 65 1.96 -5.40 -23.79
C LEU A 65 2.38 -6.59 -22.93
N TRP A 66 2.72 -7.72 -23.55
CA TRP A 66 3.26 -8.87 -22.84
C TRP A 66 4.64 -8.61 -22.22
N SER A 67 5.51 -7.88 -22.91
CA SER A 67 6.81 -7.45 -22.35
C SER A 67 6.62 -6.53 -21.16
N GLY A 68 5.73 -5.53 -21.28
CA GLY A 68 5.42 -4.62 -20.17
C GLY A 68 4.83 -5.35 -18.96
N LEU A 69 3.92 -6.30 -19.18
CA LEU A 69 3.43 -7.17 -18.10
C LEU A 69 4.55 -7.96 -17.43
N HIS A 70 5.46 -8.53 -18.20
CA HIS A 70 6.57 -9.31 -17.65
C HIS A 70 7.50 -8.47 -16.78
N ASP A 71 7.82 -7.25 -17.22
CA ASP A 71 8.66 -6.32 -16.46
C ASP A 71 7.96 -5.90 -15.15
N ILE A 72 6.66 -5.61 -15.21
CA ILE A 72 5.85 -5.31 -14.02
C ILE A 72 5.79 -6.52 -13.09
N LYS A 73 5.63 -7.74 -13.61
CA LYS A 73 5.61 -8.97 -12.80
C LYS A 73 6.91 -9.16 -12.04
N SER A 74 8.05 -8.96 -12.69
CA SER A 74 9.36 -9.04 -12.04
C SER A 74 9.48 -8.03 -10.89
N ASN A 75 8.95 -6.82 -11.05
CA ASN A 75 8.92 -5.82 -9.97
C ASN A 75 7.99 -6.24 -8.82
N ILE A 76 6.80 -6.78 -9.13
CA ILE A 76 5.86 -7.31 -8.13
C ILE A 76 6.50 -8.48 -7.35
N ASP A 77 7.17 -9.41 -8.03
CA ASP A 77 7.85 -10.53 -7.37
C ASP A 77 8.93 -10.03 -6.40
N GLY A 78 9.70 -9.01 -6.79
CA GLY A 78 10.65 -8.35 -5.88
C GLY A 78 9.98 -7.68 -4.68
N ILE A 79 8.81 -7.06 -4.87
CA ILE A 79 8.02 -6.48 -3.79
C ILE A 79 7.51 -7.56 -2.83
N VAL A 80 7.00 -8.68 -3.36
CA VAL A 80 6.53 -9.82 -2.56
C VAL A 80 7.68 -10.45 -1.77
N ASP A 81 8.86 -10.59 -2.36
CA ASP A 81 10.03 -11.13 -1.67
C ASP A 81 10.53 -10.20 -0.55
N ASP A 82 10.52 -8.88 -0.77
CA ASP A 82 10.85 -7.91 0.26
C ASP A 82 9.80 -7.90 1.40
N GLN A 83 8.52 -8.04 1.06
CA GLN A 83 7.42 -8.19 2.02
C GLN A 83 7.55 -9.45 2.87
N LYS A 84 7.96 -10.58 2.28
CA LYS A 84 8.24 -11.85 2.99
C LYS A 84 9.50 -11.77 3.85
N SER A 85 10.50 -11.03 3.38
CA SER A 85 11.76 -10.80 4.10
C SER A 85 11.62 -9.80 5.26
N GLY A 86 10.45 -9.18 5.45
CA GLY A 86 10.21 -8.17 6.47
C GLY A 86 10.84 -6.81 6.17
N ARG A 87 11.28 -6.58 4.91
CA ARG A 87 11.83 -5.30 4.44
C ARG A 87 10.68 -4.42 3.95
N TYR A 88 10.05 -3.70 4.87
CA TYR A 88 8.91 -2.83 4.54
C TYR A 88 9.31 -1.41 4.12
N GLU A 89 10.59 -1.05 4.25
CA GLU A 89 11.08 0.27 3.88
C GLU A 89 10.87 0.54 2.39
N GLY A 90 10.17 1.63 2.07
CA GLY A 90 9.83 2.00 0.69
C GLY A 90 8.87 1.05 -0.02
N LEU A 91 8.38 -0.02 0.63
CA LEU A 91 7.56 -1.03 -0.02
C LEU A 91 6.25 -0.45 -0.54
N ARG A 92 5.60 0.40 0.27
CA ARG A 92 4.37 1.08 -0.12
C ARG A 92 4.55 1.96 -1.36
N SER A 93 5.68 2.66 -1.47
CA SER A 93 6.00 3.48 -2.65
C SER A 93 6.22 2.60 -3.88
N ARG A 94 6.89 1.45 -3.73
CA ARG A 94 7.07 0.49 -4.82
C ARG A 94 5.76 -0.16 -5.25
N VAL A 95 4.86 -0.46 -4.31
CA VAL A 95 3.50 -0.95 -4.60
C VAL A 95 2.72 0.10 -5.39
N GLN A 96 2.77 1.38 -4.98
CA GLN A 96 2.13 2.48 -5.71
C GLN A 96 2.69 2.61 -7.13
N GLN A 97 4.02 2.57 -7.28
CA GLN A 97 4.68 2.64 -8.58
C GLN A 97 4.28 1.48 -9.49
N ALA A 98 4.24 0.26 -8.97
CA ALA A 98 3.80 -0.92 -9.73
C ALA A 98 2.32 -0.82 -10.16
N ASN A 99 1.46 -0.27 -9.29
CA ASN A 99 0.07 0.02 -9.65
C ASN A 99 -0.05 1.08 -10.75
N ASP A 100 0.72 2.16 -10.67
CA ASP A 100 0.74 3.19 -11.70
C ASP A 100 1.20 2.63 -13.05
N ASP A 101 2.20 1.74 -13.05
CA ASP A 101 2.67 1.06 -14.26
C ASP A 101 1.61 0.11 -14.85
N LEU A 102 0.85 -0.61 -14.00
CA LEU A 102 -0.29 -1.42 -14.43
C LEU A 102 -1.40 -0.55 -15.06
N SER A 103 -1.75 0.57 -14.44
CA SER A 103 -2.75 1.50 -14.97
C SER A 103 -2.32 2.14 -16.29
N ARG A 104 -1.03 2.47 -16.43
CA ARG A 104 -0.47 2.93 -17.72
C ARG A 104 -0.56 1.85 -18.78
N LEU A 105 -0.27 0.60 -18.44
CA LEU A 105 -0.39 -0.52 -19.37
C LEU A 105 -1.85 -0.73 -19.80
N GLN A 106 -2.81 -0.62 -18.87
CA GLN A 106 -4.23 -0.64 -19.19
C GLN A 106 -4.64 0.49 -20.15
N ALA A 107 -4.20 1.73 -19.89
CA ALA A 107 -4.48 2.85 -20.78
C ALA A 107 -3.89 2.63 -22.19
N GLN A 108 -2.70 2.02 -22.29
CA GLN A 108 -2.10 1.64 -23.57
C GLN A 108 -2.94 0.57 -24.30
N MET A 109 -3.46 -0.42 -23.57
CA MET A 109 -4.37 -1.42 -24.13
C MET A 109 -5.64 -0.78 -24.69
N GLU A 110 -6.31 0.07 -23.90
CA GLU A 110 -7.54 0.75 -24.29
C GLU A 110 -7.32 1.61 -25.54
N HIS A 111 -6.20 2.34 -25.60
CA HIS A 111 -5.84 3.14 -26.76
C HIS A 111 -5.59 2.28 -28.02
N ASN A 112 -4.89 1.14 -27.89
CA ASN A 112 -4.67 0.21 -29.01
C ASN A 112 -5.98 -0.44 -29.49
N ASN A 113 -6.89 -0.76 -28.57
CA ASN A 113 -8.18 -1.38 -28.90
C ASN A 113 -9.10 -0.37 -29.61
N ASN A 114 -9.14 0.89 -29.17
CA ASN A 114 -9.95 1.95 -29.77
C ASN A 114 -9.49 2.28 -31.21
N ARG A 115 -8.18 2.20 -31.50
CA ARG A 115 -7.65 2.34 -32.87
C ARG A 115 -8.00 1.17 -33.79
N ARG A 116 -8.21 -0.03 -33.24
CA ARG A 116 -8.67 -1.21 -34.01
C ARG A 116 -10.18 -1.21 -34.27
N GLY A 117 -10.99 -0.70 -33.34
CA GLY A 117 -12.45 -0.64 -33.47
C GLY A 117 -13.01 0.46 -34.38
N GLY A 118 -12.22 1.48 -34.71
CA GLY A 118 -12.68 2.66 -35.46
C GLY A 118 -12.97 2.49 -36.95
N TYR A 119 -12.80 1.30 -37.53
CA TYR A 119 -12.98 1.07 -38.98
C TYR A 119 -14.38 0.59 -39.40
N TYR A 120 -15.31 0.37 -38.47
CA TYR A 120 -16.68 -0.06 -38.78
C TYR A 120 -17.72 1.00 -38.41
N ARG A 121 -17.64 2.18 -39.05
CA ARG A 121 -18.78 3.08 -39.19
C ARG A 121 -18.64 3.87 -40.49
N ARG A 122 -19.06 3.25 -41.59
CA ARG A 122 -19.52 3.97 -42.79
C ARG A 122 -20.96 3.57 -42.99
N ASP A 123 -21.81 4.59 -42.97
CA ASP A 123 -23.21 4.61 -43.37
C ASP A 123 -23.48 3.90 -44.70
#